data_AF-A0AAW5QZX3-F1
#
_entry.id   AF-A0AAW5QZX3-F1
#
_cell.length_a   1.000
_cell.length_b   1.000
_cell.length_c   1.000
_cell.angle_alpha   90.00
_cell.angle_beta   90.00
_cell.angle_gamma   90.00
#
_symmetry.space_group_name_H-M   'P 1'
#
loop_
_entity.id
_entity.type
_entity.pdbx_description
1 polymer ?
#
loop_
_entity_poly.entity_id
_entity_poly.type
_entity_poly.pdbx_seq_one_letter_code
_entity_poly.pdbx_strand_id
1 'polypeptide(L)'
;MPHLPEDRLALVRKLYEASELTIAEIAILAEVSESAIYQRARREQWATARRPGVSPRRQKRRPALPPTPALQALAGEGETGLPEGDPRQAVALSPAGDDDIDRAATAGRLWRAIDRHLRDLHAQDAAADTIRAAQNLAALARTLQTLVDVERGLQRDRGPLAPPLDEGPVDIDEFRNEIARRIENLCREADD
;
A
#
# COMPACT_ATOMS: atom_id res chain seq x y z
N MET A 1 12.45 20.59 8.67
CA MET A 1 11.73 20.88 7.41
C MET A 1 12.69 20.60 6.28
N PRO A 2 12.46 19.60 5.42
CA PRO A 2 13.36 19.31 4.31
C PRO A 2 13.43 20.53 3.39
N HIS A 3 14.63 21.06 3.20
CA HIS A 3 14.88 22.17 2.28
C HIS A 3 14.82 21.63 0.86
N LEU A 4 13.71 21.89 0.17
CA LEU A 4 13.59 21.62 -1.25
C LEU A 4 14.52 22.59 -2.01
N PRO A 5 15.30 22.09 -2.99
CA PRO A 5 16.04 22.95 -3.91
C PRO A 5 15.11 24.00 -4.53
N GLU A 6 15.57 25.24 -4.63
CA GLU A 6 14.78 26.37 -5.11
C GLU A 6 14.25 26.12 -6.54
N ASP A 7 15.04 25.44 -7.37
CA ASP A 7 14.69 25.01 -8.72
C ASP A 7 13.48 24.05 -8.74
N ARG A 8 13.36 23.16 -7.74
CA ARG A 8 12.21 22.25 -7.62
C ARG A 8 10.94 22.99 -7.23
N LEU A 9 11.05 24.00 -6.37
CA LEU A 9 9.90 24.82 -6.00
C LEU A 9 9.40 25.70 -7.17
N ALA A 10 10.30 26.25 -7.97
CA ALA A 10 9.94 26.98 -9.19
C ALA A 10 9.20 26.08 -10.19
N LEU A 11 9.65 24.82 -10.35
CA LEU A 11 8.96 23.82 -11.16
C LEU A 11 7.56 23.50 -10.61
N VAL A 12 7.44 23.21 -9.30
CA VAL A 12 6.16 22.93 -8.65
C VAL A 12 5.18 24.09 -8.82
N ARG A 13 5.64 25.34 -8.64
CA ARG A 13 4.81 26.54 -8.82
C ARG A 13 4.33 26.69 -10.26
N LYS A 14 5.24 26.53 -11.23
CA LYS A 14 4.89 26.57 -12.66
C LYS A 14 3.87 25.51 -13.03
N LEU A 15 4.02 24.29 -12.52
CA LEU A 15 3.04 23.21 -12.74
C LEU A 15 1.71 23.53 -12.05
N TYR A 16 1.72 24.04 -10.82
CA TYR A 16 0.50 24.39 -10.07
C TYR A 16 -0.32 25.50 -10.74
N GLU A 17 0.35 26.50 -11.32
CA GLU A 17 -0.31 27.66 -11.94
C GLU A 17 -0.70 27.41 -13.41
N ALA A 18 0.08 26.65 -14.17
CA ALA A 18 -0.09 26.52 -15.62
C ALA A 18 -0.66 25.17 -16.10
N SER A 19 -0.58 24.11 -15.29
CA SER A 19 -1.02 22.77 -15.71
C SER A 19 -2.38 22.38 -15.11
N GLU A 20 -3.11 21.52 -15.82
CA GLU A 20 -4.36 20.92 -15.32
C GLU A 20 -4.09 19.67 -14.46
N LEU A 21 -2.84 19.44 -14.06
CA LEU A 21 -2.44 18.29 -13.25
C LEU A 21 -3.03 18.36 -11.85
N THR A 22 -3.35 17.18 -11.32
CA THR A 22 -3.73 17.05 -9.92
C THR A 22 -2.51 17.28 -9.02
N ILE A 23 -2.76 17.69 -7.78
CA ILE A 23 -1.67 17.92 -6.80
C ILE A 23 -0.87 16.63 -6.54
N ALA A 24 -1.51 15.47 -6.61
CA ALA A 24 -0.84 14.17 -6.51
C ALA A 24 0.12 13.92 -7.69
N GLU A 25 -0.28 14.25 -8.93
CA GLU A 25 0.60 14.13 -10.10
C GLU A 25 1.77 15.11 -10.03
N ILE A 26 1.54 16.35 -9.57
CA ILE A 26 2.61 17.34 -9.36
C ILE A 26 3.58 16.86 -8.29
N ALA A 27 3.09 16.25 -7.20
CA ALA A 27 3.89 15.66 -6.14
C ALA A 27 4.81 14.55 -6.67
N ILE A 28 4.29 13.65 -7.52
CA ILE A 28 5.07 12.59 -8.16
C ILE A 28 6.14 13.18 -9.08
N LEU A 29 5.77 14.12 -9.96
CA LEU A 29 6.69 14.71 -10.95
C LEU A 29 7.83 15.52 -10.31
N ALA A 30 7.56 16.16 -9.18
CA ALA A 30 8.55 16.97 -8.48
C ALA A 30 9.29 16.21 -7.37
N GLU A 31 8.95 14.95 -7.12
CA GLU A 31 9.43 14.14 -6.00
C GLU A 31 9.23 14.84 -4.64
N VAL A 32 8.06 15.43 -4.42
CA VAL A 32 7.70 16.17 -3.21
C VAL A 32 6.42 15.62 -2.60
N SER A 33 6.27 15.67 -1.28
CA SER A 33 4.99 15.31 -0.66
C SER A 33 3.87 16.29 -1.00
N GLU A 34 2.65 15.77 -1.18
CA GLU A 34 1.46 16.60 -1.43
C GLU A 34 1.24 17.65 -0.33
N SER A 35 1.47 17.26 0.93
CA SER A 35 1.32 18.13 2.09
C SER A 35 2.27 19.33 2.05
N ALA A 36 3.50 19.15 1.56
CA ALA A 36 4.46 20.24 1.41
C ALA A 36 4.01 21.23 0.32
N ILE A 37 3.45 20.74 -0.78
CA ILE A 37 2.88 21.59 -1.85
C ILE A 37 1.71 22.42 -1.29
N TYR A 38 0.78 21.80 -0.56
CA TYR A 38 -0.35 22.51 0.06
C TYR A 38 0.09 23.59 1.06
N GLN A 39 1.02 23.26 1.95
CA GLN A 39 1.51 24.22 2.93
C GLN A 39 2.21 25.41 2.25
N ARG A 40 2.97 25.14 1.19
CA ARG A 40 3.68 26.17 0.45
C ARG A 40 2.74 27.06 -0.36
N ALA A 41 1.84 26.46 -1.13
CA ALA A 41 0.82 27.18 -1.90
C ALA A 41 -0.04 28.07 -0.99
N ARG A 42 -0.37 27.61 0.23
CA ARG A 42 -1.09 28.42 1.23
C ARG A 42 -0.24 29.56 1.78
N ARG A 43 1.04 29.31 2.09
CA ARG A 43 1.95 30.31 2.65
C ARG A 43 2.28 31.42 1.64
N GLU A 44 2.41 31.05 0.37
CA GLU A 44 2.77 31.96 -0.73
C GLU A 44 1.57 32.43 -1.55
N GLN A 45 0.35 32.05 -1.15
CA GLN A 45 -0.91 32.44 -1.78
C GLN A 45 -0.94 32.22 -3.30
N TRP A 46 -0.45 31.05 -3.76
CA TRP A 46 -0.40 30.75 -5.19
C TRP A 46 -1.78 30.81 -5.83
N ALA A 47 -1.86 31.50 -6.98
CA ALA A 47 -3.10 31.67 -7.72
C ALA A 47 -3.57 30.29 -8.21
N THR A 48 -4.72 29.85 -7.70
CA THR A 48 -5.27 28.56 -8.09
C THR A 48 -6.00 28.72 -9.43
N ALA A 49 -5.44 28.17 -10.51
CA ALA A 49 -6.02 28.20 -11.84
C ALA A 49 -7.30 27.34 -12.00
N ARG A 50 -7.91 26.88 -10.89
CA ARG A 50 -9.15 26.10 -10.94
C ARG A 50 -10.26 26.97 -11.51
N ARG A 51 -10.73 26.59 -12.70
CA ARG A 51 -11.94 27.13 -13.31
C ARG A 51 -13.07 27.21 -12.27
N PRO A 52 -13.83 28.32 -12.21
CA PRO A 52 -15.07 28.38 -11.45
C PRO A 52 -16.01 27.31 -12.03
N GLY A 53 -16.23 26.21 -11.31
CA GLY A 53 -17.20 25.17 -11.72
C GLY A 53 -16.81 23.72 -11.46
N VAL A 54 -15.54 23.40 -11.20
CA VAL A 54 -15.15 22.00 -10.89
C VAL A 54 -15.32 21.75 -9.39
N SER A 55 -16.55 21.43 -9.01
CA SER A 55 -16.84 20.89 -7.68
C SER A 55 -16.03 19.60 -7.44
N PRO A 56 -15.44 19.41 -6.24
CA PRO A 56 -14.76 18.17 -5.92
C PRO A 56 -15.77 17.04 -6.08
N ARG A 57 -15.45 16.12 -6.99
CA ARG A 57 -16.21 14.93 -7.36
C ARG A 57 -16.81 14.33 -6.10
N ARG A 58 -18.15 14.44 -5.94
CA ARG A 58 -18.90 13.84 -4.84
C ARG A 58 -18.37 12.42 -4.62
N GLN A 59 -17.71 12.19 -3.49
CA GLN A 59 -17.44 10.84 -3.00
C GLN A 59 -18.79 10.12 -3.04
N LYS A 60 -18.93 9.15 -3.94
CA LYS A 60 -20.11 8.28 -4.01
C LYS A 60 -20.17 7.58 -2.65
N ARG A 61 -21.01 8.09 -1.74
CA ARG A 61 -21.42 7.38 -0.54
C ARG A 61 -21.92 6.02 -1.00
N ARG A 62 -21.30 4.95 -0.49
CA ARG A 62 -21.78 3.58 -0.68
C ARG A 62 -23.29 3.55 -0.38
N PRO A 63 -24.13 2.97 -1.25
CA PRO A 63 -25.50 2.67 -0.87
C PRO A 63 -25.48 1.69 0.32
N ALA A 64 -26.36 1.92 1.29
CA ALA A 64 -26.52 1.03 2.44
C ALA A 64 -26.85 -0.38 1.93
N LEU A 65 -26.09 -1.38 2.37
CA LEU A 65 -26.43 -2.77 2.09
C LEU A 65 -27.78 -3.10 2.75
N PRO A 66 -28.66 -3.83 2.06
CA PRO A 66 -29.84 -4.40 2.72
C PRO A 66 -29.41 -5.41 3.78
N PRO A 67 -30.17 -5.58 4.88
CA PRO A 67 -29.89 -6.57 5.90
C PRO A 67 -29.92 -7.96 5.26
N THR A 68 -28.81 -8.69 5.37
CA THR A 68 -28.71 -10.08 4.95
C THR A 68 -29.67 -10.95 5.78
N PRO A 69 -30.52 -11.79 5.17
CA PRO A 69 -31.45 -12.68 5.89
C PRO A 69 -30.74 -13.77 6.71
N ALA A 70 -29.41 -13.88 6.63
CA ALA A 70 -28.61 -14.84 7.39
C ALA A 70 -28.68 -14.63 8.92
N LEU A 71 -29.03 -13.44 9.40
CA LEU A 71 -29.21 -13.16 10.83
C LEU A 71 -30.60 -13.56 11.36
N GLN A 72 -31.56 -13.85 10.48
CA GLN A 72 -32.92 -14.21 10.89
C GLN A 72 -33.08 -15.71 11.17
N ALA A 73 -32.12 -16.54 10.75
CA ALA A 73 -32.12 -17.99 10.98
C ALA A 73 -31.57 -18.40 12.36
N LEU A 74 -30.99 -17.48 13.14
CA LEU A 74 -30.44 -17.78 14.47
C LEU A 74 -31.41 -17.51 15.63
N ALA A 75 -32.62 -16.99 15.35
CA ALA A 75 -33.58 -16.55 16.37
C ALA A 75 -34.87 -17.40 16.43
N GLY A 76 -34.86 -18.61 15.88
CA GLY A 76 -35.97 -19.56 15.98
C GLY A 76 -35.52 -20.89 16.58
N GLU A 77 -35.87 -21.10 17.85
CA GLU A 77 -36.49 -22.30 18.41
C GLU A 77 -36.06 -23.64 17.78
N GLY A 78 -35.45 -24.59 18.50
CA GLY A 78 -36.05 -25.26 19.65
C GLY A 78 -36.18 -26.76 19.32
N GLU A 79 -35.55 -27.57 20.16
CA GLU A 79 -35.83 -28.98 20.44
C GLU A 79 -35.47 -30.12 19.45
N THR A 80 -34.80 -31.10 20.07
CA THR A 80 -34.88 -32.57 19.92
C THR A 80 -34.46 -33.25 18.62
N GLY A 81 -33.35 -33.98 18.71
CA GLY A 81 -33.07 -35.09 17.79
C GLY A 81 -31.60 -35.49 17.74
N LEU A 82 -31.10 -36.16 18.79
CA LEU A 82 -29.92 -37.02 18.66
C LEU A 82 -30.22 -38.12 17.62
N PRO A 83 -29.25 -38.41 16.74
CA PRO A 83 -28.90 -39.81 16.57
C PRO A 83 -27.42 -40.04 16.90
N GLU A 84 -27.28 -40.93 17.86
CA GLU A 84 -26.11 -41.69 18.27
C GLU A 84 -25.44 -42.34 17.04
N GLY A 85 -24.21 -41.91 16.73
CA GLY A 85 -23.41 -42.39 15.61
C GLY A 85 -21.94 -42.55 16.00
N ASP A 86 -21.63 -43.76 16.47
CA ASP A 86 -20.33 -44.45 16.60
C ASP A 86 -19.01 -43.63 16.50
N PRO A 87 -18.22 -43.51 17.60
CA PRO A 87 -16.99 -42.71 17.67
C PRO A 87 -15.70 -43.43 17.20
N ARG A 88 -15.76 -44.31 16.19
CA ARG A 88 -14.61 -45.17 15.81
C ARG A 88 -14.15 -45.12 14.35
N GLN A 89 -14.37 -44.00 13.67
CA GLN A 89 -13.55 -43.63 12.50
C GLN A 89 -12.81 -42.32 12.77
N ALA A 90 -11.86 -42.40 13.71
CA ALA A 90 -10.70 -41.53 13.73
C ALA A 90 -9.84 -41.85 12.50
N VAL A 91 -10.22 -41.27 11.35
CA VAL A 91 -9.29 -41.11 10.25
C VAL A 91 -8.17 -40.24 10.79
N ALA A 92 -6.99 -40.85 10.80
CA ALA A 92 -5.74 -40.32 11.29
C ALA A 92 -5.64 -38.82 11.04
N LEU A 93 -5.41 -38.09 12.13
CA LEU A 93 -4.87 -36.75 12.12
C LEU A 93 -3.66 -36.77 11.19
N SER A 94 -3.81 -36.19 9.99
CA SER A 94 -2.68 -35.61 9.29
C SER A 94 -2.00 -34.66 10.28
N PRO A 95 -0.68 -34.78 10.47
CA PRO A 95 0.02 -33.98 11.46
C PRO A 95 -0.19 -32.51 11.10
N ALA A 96 -0.69 -31.76 12.08
CA ALA A 96 -0.60 -30.32 12.14
C ALA A 96 0.89 -29.95 12.05
N GLY A 97 1.32 -29.64 10.85
CA GLY A 97 2.67 -29.21 10.53
C GLY A 97 2.63 -28.64 9.12
N ASP A 98 3.04 -27.37 9.02
CA ASP A 98 3.40 -26.70 7.77
C ASP A 98 2.32 -25.87 7.04
N ASP A 99 1.40 -25.24 7.77
CA ASP A 99 0.50 -24.19 7.23
C ASP A 99 0.95 -22.75 7.60
N ASP A 100 2.21 -22.55 7.99
CA ASP A 100 2.81 -21.23 7.76
C ASP A 100 3.22 -21.23 6.29
N ILE A 101 2.22 -21.08 5.41
CA ILE A 101 2.37 -20.78 3.99
C ILE A 101 3.58 -19.88 3.90
N ASP A 102 4.71 -20.40 3.41
CA ASP A 102 5.98 -19.68 3.46
C ASP A 102 5.75 -18.34 2.74
N ARG A 103 5.53 -17.31 3.54
CA ARG A 103 4.95 -16.05 3.06
C ARG A 103 5.97 -15.34 2.20
N ALA A 104 7.24 -15.49 2.57
CA ALA A 104 8.37 -15.04 1.78
C ALA A 104 8.41 -15.79 0.43
N ALA A 105 8.24 -17.12 0.42
CA ALA A 105 8.15 -17.87 -0.83
C ALA A 105 6.92 -17.49 -1.68
N THR A 106 5.79 -17.17 -1.04
CA THR A 106 4.55 -16.79 -1.72
C THR A 106 4.63 -15.38 -2.30
N ALA A 107 5.15 -14.41 -1.54
CA ALA A 107 5.47 -13.07 -2.01
C ALA A 107 6.50 -13.12 -3.15
N GLY A 108 7.53 -13.95 -3.02
CA GLY A 108 8.54 -14.16 -4.06
C GLY A 108 7.95 -14.74 -5.36
N ARG A 109 7.01 -15.69 -5.26
CA ARG A 109 6.27 -16.25 -6.40
C ARG A 109 5.39 -15.19 -7.08
N LEU A 110 4.67 -14.38 -6.31
CA LEU A 110 3.86 -13.26 -6.80
C LEU A 110 4.72 -12.22 -7.52
N TRP A 111 5.86 -11.85 -6.94
CA TRP A 111 6.76 -10.86 -7.52
C TRP A 111 7.32 -11.32 -8.87
N ARG A 112 7.74 -12.59 -8.97
CA ARG A 112 8.20 -13.18 -10.24
C ARG A 112 7.09 -13.22 -11.31
N ALA A 113 5.84 -13.46 -10.90
CA ALA A 113 4.71 -13.45 -11.82
C ALA A 113 4.42 -12.04 -12.36
N ILE A 114 4.48 -11.02 -11.50
CA ILE A 114 4.33 -9.61 -11.89
C ILE A 114 5.45 -9.19 -12.85
N ASP A 115 6.69 -9.52 -12.52
CA ASP A 115 7.86 -9.16 -13.33
C ASP A 115 7.83 -9.82 -14.73
N ARG A 116 7.40 -11.10 -14.80
CA ARG A 116 7.15 -11.76 -16.08
C ARG A 116 6.05 -11.06 -16.87
N HIS A 117 4.96 -10.70 -16.22
CA HIS A 117 3.84 -10.04 -16.88
C HIS A 117 4.22 -8.66 -17.43
N LEU A 118 5.00 -7.87 -16.69
CA LEU A 118 5.52 -6.59 -17.16
C LEU A 118 6.43 -6.76 -18.38
N ARG A 119 7.28 -7.80 -18.39
CA ARG A 119 8.11 -8.13 -19.56
C ARG A 119 7.29 -8.54 -20.78
N ASP A 120 6.26 -9.36 -20.59
CA ASP A 120 5.35 -9.75 -21.69
C ASP A 120 4.62 -8.54 -22.26
N LEU A 121 4.19 -7.60 -21.40
CA LEU A 121 3.55 -6.36 -21.82
C LEU A 121 4.49 -5.43 -22.60
N HIS A 122 5.75 -5.31 -22.16
CA HIS A 122 6.76 -4.55 -22.90
C HIS A 122 7.10 -5.20 -24.26
N ALA A 123 7.00 -6.53 -24.37
CA ALA A 123 7.24 -7.25 -25.62
C ALA A 123 6.06 -7.18 -26.60
N GLN A 124 4.83 -6.95 -26.12
CA GLN A 124 3.61 -7.04 -26.92
C GLN A 124 3.19 -5.73 -27.61
N ASP A 125 3.84 -4.60 -27.33
CA ASP A 125 3.69 -3.24 -27.91
C ASP A 125 2.49 -3.00 -28.86
N ALA A 126 1.28 -3.31 -28.38
CA ALA A 126 0.03 -3.18 -29.10
C ALA A 126 -0.91 -2.31 -28.25
N ALA A 127 -1.24 -1.13 -28.77
CA ALA A 127 -1.99 -0.09 -28.06
C ALA A 127 -3.40 -0.50 -27.58
N ALA A 128 -3.94 -1.63 -28.05
CA ALA A 128 -5.23 -2.16 -27.60
C ALA A 128 -5.12 -2.98 -26.29
N ASP A 129 -3.96 -3.59 -26.01
CA ASP A 129 -3.74 -4.46 -24.85
C ASP A 129 -3.24 -3.70 -23.61
N THR A 130 -2.75 -2.47 -23.78
CA THR A 130 -2.28 -1.60 -22.68
C THR A 130 -3.38 -1.24 -21.69
N ILE A 131 -4.64 -1.07 -22.13
CA ILE A 131 -5.77 -0.78 -21.22
C ILE A 131 -6.06 -1.99 -20.34
N ARG A 132 -6.06 -3.19 -20.92
CA ARG A 132 -6.33 -4.45 -20.19
C ARG A 132 -5.19 -4.77 -19.23
N ALA A 133 -3.97 -4.51 -19.66
CA ALA A 133 -2.75 -4.60 -18.85
C ALA A 133 -2.80 -3.69 -17.62
N ALA A 134 -3.14 -2.41 -17.81
CA ALA A 134 -3.27 -1.45 -16.72
C ALA A 134 -4.38 -1.84 -15.73
N GLN A 135 -5.49 -2.39 -16.23
CA GLN A 135 -6.58 -2.91 -15.38
C GLN A 135 -6.15 -4.12 -14.55
N ASN A 136 -5.42 -5.07 -15.15
CA ASN A 136 -4.88 -6.23 -14.45
C ASN A 136 -3.86 -5.84 -13.37
N LEU A 137 -2.95 -4.91 -13.68
CA LEU A 137 -2.01 -4.36 -12.70
C LEU A 137 -2.73 -3.64 -11.56
N ALA A 138 -3.76 -2.86 -11.85
CA ALA A 138 -4.55 -2.19 -10.82
C ALA A 138 -5.29 -3.20 -9.91
N ALA A 139 -5.74 -4.34 -10.44
CA ALA A 139 -6.35 -5.41 -9.65
C ALA A 139 -5.32 -6.12 -8.75
N LEU A 140 -4.13 -6.39 -9.27
CA LEU A 140 -3.02 -6.97 -8.50
C LEU A 140 -2.52 -6.02 -7.39
N ALA A 141 -2.36 -4.74 -7.69
CA ALA A 141 -1.97 -3.74 -6.69
C ALA A 141 -3.00 -3.64 -5.56
N ARG A 142 -4.31 -3.69 -5.88
CA ARG A 142 -5.37 -3.68 -4.86
C ARG A 142 -5.41 -4.94 -4.00
N THR A 143 -5.15 -6.10 -4.58
CA THR A 143 -5.08 -7.35 -3.81
C THR A 143 -3.88 -7.35 -2.88
N LEU A 144 -2.71 -6.88 -3.32
CA LEU A 144 -1.55 -6.69 -2.44
C LEU A 144 -1.84 -5.68 -1.32
N GLN A 145 -2.46 -4.53 -1.64
CA GLN A 145 -2.84 -3.54 -0.63
C GLN A 145 -3.81 -4.14 0.41
N THR A 146 -4.78 -4.94 -0.04
CA THR A 146 -5.73 -5.61 0.85
C THR A 146 -5.02 -6.58 1.79
N LEU A 147 -4.04 -7.35 1.29
CA LEU A 147 -3.25 -8.25 2.11
C LEU A 147 -2.41 -7.49 3.16
N VAL A 148 -1.79 -6.37 2.77
CA VAL A 148 -1.04 -5.50 3.70
C VAL A 148 -1.94 -4.88 4.77
N ASP A 149 -3.14 -4.44 4.38
CA ASP A 149 -4.10 -3.87 5.33
C ASP A 149 -4.65 -4.92 6.31
N VAL A 150 -4.88 -6.14 5.83
CA VAL A 150 -5.24 -7.29 6.69
C VAL A 150 -4.08 -7.63 7.64
N GLU A 151 -2.84 -7.66 7.16
CA GLU A 151 -1.66 -7.89 8.01
C GLU A 151 -1.52 -6.82 9.09
N ARG A 152 -1.67 -5.54 8.74
CA ARG A 152 -1.65 -4.42 9.69
C ARG A 152 -2.81 -4.48 10.68
N GLY A 153 -3.99 -4.94 10.24
CA GLY A 153 -5.15 -5.17 11.11
C GLY A 153 -4.86 -6.27 12.13
N LEU A 154 -4.33 -7.41 11.68
CA LEU A 154 -3.97 -8.54 12.54
C LEU A 154 -2.82 -8.21 13.51
N GLN A 155 -1.87 -7.36 13.10
CA GLN A 155 -0.81 -6.84 13.98
C GLN A 155 -1.35 -5.87 15.04
N ARG A 156 -2.39 -5.09 14.73
CA ARG A 156 -3.05 -4.18 15.69
C ARG A 156 -3.95 -4.92 16.69
N ASP A 157 -4.60 -6.00 16.27
CA ASP A 157 -5.43 -6.85 17.15
C ASP A 157 -4.58 -7.74 18.09
N ARG A 158 -3.31 -7.99 17.76
CA ARG A 158 -2.32 -8.63 18.66
C ARG A 158 -1.79 -7.66 19.73
N GLY A 159 -2.69 -7.01 20.48
CA GLY A 159 -2.39 -6.02 21.52
C GLY A 159 -1.21 -6.35 22.48
N PRO A 160 -0.69 -5.33 23.19
CA PRO A 160 0.73 -5.14 23.46
C PRO A 160 1.27 -6.07 24.54
N LEU A 161 2.15 -6.98 24.15
CA LEU A 161 3.04 -7.67 25.08
C LEU A 161 4.47 -7.66 24.56
N ALA A 162 5.00 -6.47 24.30
CA ALA A 162 6.44 -6.25 24.20
C ALA A 162 6.75 -4.78 24.51
N PRO A 163 7.73 -4.47 25.38
CA PRO A 163 8.26 -3.12 25.46
C PRO A 163 8.76 -2.73 24.06
N PRO A 164 8.61 -1.46 23.64
CA PRO A 164 9.04 -1.03 22.32
C PRO A 164 10.54 -1.23 22.22
N LEU A 165 10.95 -2.28 21.53
CA LEU A 165 12.24 -2.31 20.87
C LEU A 165 12.07 -1.45 19.62
N ASP A 166 13.01 -0.53 19.44
CA ASP A 166 13.17 0.35 18.29
C ASP A 166 12.48 1.72 18.40
N GLU A 167 12.89 2.46 19.42
CA GLU A 167 13.14 3.89 19.28
C GLU A 167 14.24 4.04 18.21
N GLY A 168 13.83 4.19 16.94
CA GLY A 168 14.75 4.50 15.85
C GLY A 168 15.62 5.72 16.21
N PRO A 169 16.80 5.87 15.61
CA PRO A 169 17.74 6.92 15.99
C PRO A 169 17.02 8.27 15.96
N VAL A 170 16.95 8.90 17.14
CA VAL A 170 16.28 10.21 17.34
C VAL A 170 16.91 11.28 16.44
N ASP A 171 18.15 11.04 16.00
CA ASP A 171 18.88 11.94 15.14
C ASP A 171 19.16 11.31 13.76
N ILE A 172 18.39 11.76 12.77
CA ILE A 172 18.55 11.39 11.36
C ILE A 172 19.96 11.78 10.87
N ASP A 173 20.56 12.82 11.45
CA ASP A 173 21.89 13.26 11.05
C ASP A 173 22.99 12.36 11.62
N GLU A 174 22.77 11.72 12.77
CA GLU A 174 23.65 10.66 13.30
C GLU A 174 23.64 9.43 12.38
N PHE A 175 22.46 9.00 11.93
CA PHE A 175 22.33 7.90 10.98
C PHE A 175 22.99 8.21 9.62
N ARG A 176 22.88 9.45 9.15
CA ARG A 176 23.57 9.89 7.92
C ARG A 176 25.09 9.87 8.08
N ASN A 177 25.59 10.31 9.24
CA ASN A 177 27.02 10.28 9.54
C ASN A 177 27.54 8.84 9.64
N GLU A 178 26.76 7.93 10.23
CA GLU A 178 27.06 6.49 10.29
C GLU A 178 27.19 5.88 8.89
N ILE A 179 26.24 6.19 8.00
CA ILE A 179 26.27 5.72 6.60
C ILE A 179 27.48 6.28 5.85
N ALA A 180 27.76 7.59 5.99
CA ALA A 180 28.90 8.21 5.33
C ALA A 180 30.22 7.55 5.75
N ARG A 181 30.37 7.28 7.05
CA ARG A 181 31.55 6.61 7.61
C ARG A 181 31.72 5.18 7.09
N ARG A 182 30.61 4.45 6.94
CA ARG A 182 30.62 3.08 6.41
C ARG A 182 30.98 3.03 4.93
N ILE A 183 30.53 4.00 4.14
CA ILE A 183 30.88 4.12 2.72
C ILE A 183 32.37 4.48 2.57
N GLU A 184 32.90 5.41 3.38
CA GLU A 184 34.33 5.77 3.34
C GLU A 184 35.24 4.58 3.66
N ASN A 185 34.87 3.75 4.64
CA ASN A 185 35.62 2.54 4.96
C ASN A 185 35.60 1.53 3.81
N LEU A 186 34.43 1.33 3.19
CA LEU A 186 34.32 0.43 2.02
C LEU A 186 35.13 0.91 0.82
N CYS A 187 35.19 2.23 0.58
CA CYS A 187 36.05 2.76 -0.48
C CYS A 187 37.54 2.58 -0.15
N ARG A 188 37.93 2.74 1.12
CA ARG A 188 39.33 2.55 1.54
C ARG A 188 39.76 1.08 1.48
N GLU A 189 38.87 0.15 1.82
CA GLU A 189 39.12 -1.29 1.69
C GLU A 189 39.17 -1.79 0.23
N ALA A 190 38.67 -1.00 -0.72
CA ALA A 190 38.68 -1.36 -2.15
C ALA A 190 39.95 -0.88 -2.89
N ASP A 191 40.72 0.03 -2.28
CA ASP A 191 41.97 0.58 -2.84
C ASP A 191 43.24 -0.10 -2.30
N ASP A 192 43.11 -1.01 -1.32
CA ASP A 192 44.16 -1.93 -0.82
C ASP A 192 44.05 -3.32 -1.49
#